data_AF-A0A521I1J3-F1
#
_entry.id   AF-A0A521I1J3-F1
#
_cell.length_a   1.000
_cell.length_b   1.000
_cell.length_c   1.000
_cell.angle_alpha   90.00
_cell.angle_beta   90.00
_cell.angle_gamma   90.00
#
_symmetry.space_group_name_H-M   'P 1'
#
loop_
_entity.id
_entity.type
_entity.pdbx_description
1 polymer ?
#
loop_
_entity_poly.entity_id
_entity_poly.type
_entity_poly.pdbx_seq_one_letter_code
_entity_poly.pdbx_strand_id
1 'polypeptide(L)'
;MNARALLLLSGAVGLGLAALFYLLARAVQGTLSFLLLLPQAAIVIFVVLFLVSLVEIAVMVWALQRVEPQVPFWALGLLAAAYVAFAGVYAFGYALFAFDVRGIQLLAALAFVRWLSLLLIRPGVQTK
;
A
#
# COMPACT_ATOMS: atom_id res chain seq x y z
N MET A 1 -15.46 18.65 -10.13
CA MET A 1 -14.09 18.09 -10.19
C MET A 1 -14.13 16.73 -10.87
N ASN A 2 -13.15 16.40 -11.71
CA ASN A 2 -13.08 15.08 -12.34
C ASN A 2 -12.92 14.00 -11.24
N ALA A 3 -13.80 13.00 -11.20
CA ALA A 3 -13.76 11.88 -10.23
C ALA A 3 -12.37 11.22 -10.14
N ARG A 4 -11.66 11.15 -11.28
CA ARG A 4 -10.28 10.67 -11.36
C ARG A 4 -9.29 11.55 -10.59
N ALA A 5 -9.42 12.89 -10.69
CA ALA A 5 -8.54 13.81 -9.98
C ALA A 5 -8.69 13.64 -8.47
N LEU A 6 -9.92 13.47 -7.99
CA LEU A 6 -10.20 13.20 -6.58
C LEU A 6 -9.64 11.86 -6.12
N LEU A 7 -9.78 10.78 -6.90
CA LEU A 7 -9.16 9.48 -6.61
C LEU A 7 -7.64 9.59 -6.44
N LEU A 8 -6.98 10.33 -7.34
CA LEU A 8 -5.53 10.56 -7.28
C LEU A 8 -5.14 11.40 -6.08
N LEU A 9 -5.93 12.41 -5.73
CA LEU A 9 -5.73 13.23 -4.53
C LEU A 9 -5.89 12.39 -3.25
N SER A 10 -6.93 11.56 -3.15
CA SER A 10 -7.09 10.63 -2.03
C SER A 10 -5.95 9.63 -1.95
N GLY A 11 -5.51 9.09 -3.09
CA GLY A 11 -4.33 8.23 -3.15
C GLY A 11 -3.05 8.94 -2.70
N ALA A 12 -2.90 10.25 -2.98
CA ALA A 12 -1.76 11.03 -2.50
C ALA A 12 -1.77 11.22 -0.97
N VAL A 13 -2.96 11.33 -0.35
CA VAL A 13 -3.08 11.26 1.13
C VAL A 13 -2.58 9.90 1.62
N GLY A 14 -2.90 8.82 0.90
CA GLY A 14 -2.36 7.48 1.16
C GLY A 14 -0.83 7.41 1.08
N LEU A 15 -0.19 8.14 0.15
CA LEU A 15 1.28 8.25 0.09
C LEU A 15 1.85 8.93 1.35
N GLY A 16 1.18 9.97 1.83
CA GLY A 16 1.55 10.62 3.10
C GLY A 16 1.47 9.66 4.28
N LEU A 17 0.41 8.86 4.37
CA LEU A 17 0.28 7.82 5.39
C LEU A 17 1.34 6.71 5.23
N ALA A 18 1.64 6.27 4.00
CA ALA A 18 2.70 5.30 3.75
C ALA A 18 4.08 5.83 4.19
N ALA A 19 4.35 7.12 3.96
CA ALA A 19 5.57 7.78 4.45
C ALA A 19 5.62 7.82 5.98
N LEU A 20 4.49 8.07 6.66
CA LEU A 20 4.41 7.98 8.12
C LEU A 20 4.71 6.56 8.61
N PHE A 21 4.11 5.54 7.98
CA PHE A 21 4.41 4.14 8.31
C PHE A 21 5.88 3.79 8.06
N TYR A 22 6.51 4.33 7.02
CA TYR A 22 7.94 4.16 6.79
C TYR A 22 8.79 4.80 7.91
N LEU A 23 8.44 6.01 8.35
CA LEU A 23 9.14 6.65 9.48
C LEU A 23 9.00 5.82 10.76
N LEU A 24 7.80 5.31 11.04
CA LEU A 24 7.55 4.40 12.16
C LEU A 24 8.35 3.09 11.99
N ALA A 25 8.40 2.53 10.78
CA ALA A 25 9.15 1.33 10.45
C ALA A 25 10.64 1.48 10.76
N ARG A 26 11.23 2.63 10.43
CA ARG A 26 12.62 2.95 10.79
C ARG A 26 12.86 3.02 12.29
N ALA A 27 11.86 3.46 13.07
CA ALA A 27 11.99 3.57 14.52
C ALA A 27 11.90 2.21 15.24
N VAL A 28 11.11 1.28 14.71
CA VAL A 28 10.86 -0.05 15.32
C VAL A 28 11.70 -1.17 14.71
N GLN A 29 12.72 -0.81 13.94
CA GLN A 29 13.46 -1.74 13.12
C GLN A 29 14.14 -2.85 13.96
N GLY A 30 13.83 -4.11 13.64
CA GLY A 30 14.38 -5.31 14.29
C GLY A 30 13.95 -5.50 15.76
N THR A 31 12.93 -4.78 16.24
CA THR A 31 12.42 -4.91 17.62
C THR A 31 11.93 -6.31 17.95
N LEU A 32 11.45 -7.07 16.96
CA LEU A 32 11.00 -8.46 17.06
C LEU A 32 11.95 -9.45 16.39
N SER A 33 13.19 -9.05 16.07
CA SER A 33 14.18 -9.93 15.43
C SER A 33 14.49 -11.19 16.24
N PHE A 34 14.35 -11.15 17.57
CA PHE A 34 14.54 -12.31 18.46
C PHE A 34 13.53 -13.44 18.23
N LEU A 35 12.37 -13.16 17.60
CA LEU A 35 11.39 -14.17 17.23
C LEU A 35 11.80 -14.96 15.98
N LEU A 36 12.79 -14.48 15.23
CA LEU A 36 13.31 -15.19 14.06
C LEU A 36 14.26 -16.30 14.50
N LEU A 37 13.83 -17.55 14.35
CA LEU A 37 14.65 -18.74 14.61
C LEU A 37 15.87 -18.83 13.68
N LEU A 38 15.78 -18.24 12.49
CA LEU A 38 16.81 -18.25 11.45
C LEU A 38 16.96 -16.86 10.82
N PRO A 39 18.20 -16.36 10.61
CA PRO A 39 18.44 -15.06 9.96
C PRO A 39 17.82 -14.94 8.55
N GLN A 40 17.73 -16.07 7.84
CA GLN A 40 17.19 -16.14 6.48
C GLN A 40 15.68 -15.94 6.42
N ALA A 41 14.96 -16.14 7.53
CA ALA A 41 13.52 -15.97 7.60
C ALA A 41 13.09 -14.54 7.25
N ALA A 42 13.91 -13.53 7.56
CA ALA A 42 13.66 -12.15 7.14
C ALA A 42 13.56 -12.01 5.62
N ILE A 43 14.45 -12.66 4.86
CA ILE A 43 14.43 -12.61 3.39
C ILE A 43 13.15 -13.28 2.87
N VAL A 44 12.76 -14.41 3.45
CA VAL A 44 11.53 -15.11 3.07
C VAL A 44 10.29 -14.24 3.35
N ILE A 45 10.21 -13.61 4.53
CA ILE A 45 9.13 -12.68 4.87
C ILE A 45 9.08 -11.53 3.86
N PHE A 46 10.22 -10.93 3.52
CA PHE A 46 10.28 -9.88 2.51
C PHE A 46 9.72 -10.35 1.17
N VAL A 47 10.18 -11.49 0.66
CA VAL A 47 9.74 -12.04 -0.64
C VAL A 47 8.23 -12.32 -0.63
N VAL A 48 7.71 -12.92 0.44
CA VAL A 48 6.29 -13.20 0.59
C VAL A 48 5.48 -11.90 0.59
N LEU A 49 5.84 -10.93 1.44
CA LEU A 49 5.14 -9.64 1.51
C LEU A 49 5.21 -8.88 0.18
N PHE A 50 6.36 -8.92 -0.49
CA PHE A 50 6.55 -8.29 -1.79
C PHE A 50 5.65 -8.91 -2.85
N LEU A 51 5.62 -10.24 -2.98
CA LEU A 51 4.78 -10.94 -3.93
C LEU A 51 3.29 -10.74 -3.64
N VAL A 52 2.88 -10.85 -2.38
CA VAL A 52 1.51 -10.57 -1.95
C VAL A 52 1.11 -9.15 -2.35
N SER A 53 1.99 -8.17 -2.10
CA SER A 53 1.73 -6.77 -2.46
C SER A 53 1.59 -6.55 -3.97
N LEU A 54 2.36 -7.26 -4.80
CA LEU A 54 2.22 -7.21 -6.26
C LEU A 54 0.89 -7.81 -6.73
N VAL A 55 0.49 -8.95 -6.17
CA VAL A 55 -0.80 -9.58 -6.47
C VAL A 55 -1.96 -8.67 -6.04
N GLU A 56 -1.85 -8.07 -4.85
CA GLU A 56 -2.85 -7.13 -4.34
C GLU A 56 -3.03 -5.92 -5.27
N ILE A 57 -1.97 -5.41 -5.91
CA ILE A 57 -2.11 -4.30 -6.88
C ILE A 57 -3.06 -4.70 -8.01
N ALA A 58 -2.85 -5.87 -8.61
CA ALA A 58 -3.69 -6.35 -9.71
C ALA A 58 -5.14 -6.61 -9.25
N VAL A 59 -5.31 -7.28 -8.11
CA VAL A 59 -6.61 -7.60 -7.54
C VAL A 59 -7.38 -6.35 -7.14
N MET A 60 -6.72 -5.37 -6.50
CA MET A 60 -7.36 -4.13 -6.06
C MET A 60 -7.77 -3.24 -7.22
N VAL A 61 -6.97 -3.14 -8.28
CA VAL A 61 -7.38 -2.41 -9.49
C VAL A 61 -8.62 -3.06 -10.11
N TRP A 62 -8.62 -4.38 -10.25
CA TRP A 62 -9.77 -5.14 -10.77
C TRP A 62 -11.02 -5.02 -9.90
N ALA A 63 -10.85 -5.02 -8.58
CA ALA A 63 -11.93 -4.88 -7.61
C ALA A 63 -12.50 -3.46 -7.60
N LEU A 64 -11.64 -2.43 -7.52
CA LEU A 64 -12.06 -1.03 -7.54
C LEU A 64 -12.81 -0.68 -8.82
N GLN A 65 -12.41 -1.21 -9.98
CA GLN A 65 -13.15 -1.03 -11.23
C GLN A 65 -14.59 -1.61 -11.18
N ARG A 66 -14.84 -2.67 -10.40
CA ARG A 66 -16.17 -3.27 -10.24
C ARG A 66 -17.02 -2.59 -9.17
N VAL A 67 -16.35 -2.12 -8.13
CA VAL A 67 -16.98 -1.51 -6.96
C VAL A 67 -17.30 -0.04 -7.20
N GLU A 68 -16.54 0.64 -8.07
CA GLU A 68 -16.73 2.05 -8.42
C GLU A 68 -18.16 2.46 -8.79
N PRO A 69 -18.92 1.71 -9.61
CA PRO A 69 -20.30 2.09 -9.94
C PRO A 69 -21.30 1.84 -8.79
N GLN A 70 -20.92 1.10 -7.75
CA GLN A 70 -21.82 0.64 -6.68
C GLN A 70 -21.66 1.42 -5.38
N VAL A 71 -20.58 2.18 -5.23
CA VAL A 71 -20.15 2.75 -3.96
C VAL A 71 -20.06 4.27 -4.05
N PRO A 72 -20.53 5.00 -3.03
CA PRO A 72 -20.48 6.45 -3.04
C PRO A 72 -19.04 6.95 -3.12
N PHE A 73 -18.88 8.10 -3.78
CA PHE A 73 -17.58 8.66 -4.13
C PHE A 73 -16.63 8.83 -2.92
N TRP A 74 -17.15 9.22 -1.75
CA TRP A 74 -16.33 9.39 -0.54
C TRP A 74 -15.70 8.08 -0.07
N ALA A 75 -16.43 6.97 -0.16
CA ALA A 75 -15.95 5.65 0.25
C ALA A 75 -14.94 5.12 -0.77
N LEU A 76 -15.12 5.44 -2.06
CA LEU A 76 -14.12 5.17 -3.11
C LEU A 76 -12.80 5.88 -2.81
N GLY A 77 -12.85 7.15 -2.42
CA GLY A 77 -11.67 7.93 -2.01
C GLY A 77 -10.98 7.34 -0.79
N LEU A 78 -11.74 6.95 0.24
CA LEU A 78 -11.21 6.28 1.43
C LEU A 78 -10.52 4.96 1.08
N LEU A 79 -11.15 4.13 0.24
CA LEU A 79 -10.58 2.86 -0.23
C LEU A 79 -9.28 3.08 -1.02
N ALA A 80 -9.23 4.10 -1.89
CA ALA A 80 -8.02 4.44 -2.64
C ALA A 80 -6.88 4.90 -1.71
N ALA A 81 -7.18 5.75 -0.72
CA ALA A 81 -6.21 6.20 0.27
C ALA A 81 -5.67 5.04 1.11
N ALA A 82 -6.56 4.19 1.62
CA ALA A 82 -6.21 3.01 2.42
C ALA A 82 -5.38 2.02 1.61
N TYR A 83 -5.77 1.73 0.37
CA TYR A 83 -5.05 0.86 -0.55
C TYR A 83 -3.59 1.29 -0.74
N VAL A 84 -3.36 2.59 -1.01
CA VAL A 84 -2.01 3.15 -1.17
C VAL A 84 -1.23 3.09 0.14
N ALA A 85 -1.84 3.49 1.26
CA ALA A 85 -1.22 3.48 2.58
C ALA A 85 -0.81 2.08 3.04
N PHE A 86 -1.50 1.04 2.58
CA PHE A 86 -1.28 -0.34 2.99
C PHE A 86 0.11 -0.89 2.61
N ALA A 87 0.76 -0.35 1.57
CA ALA A 87 2.17 -0.66 1.31
C ALA A 87 3.10 -0.26 2.47
N GLY A 88 2.77 0.83 3.17
CA GLY A 88 3.46 1.24 4.39
C GLY A 88 3.26 0.23 5.54
N VAL A 89 2.08 -0.39 5.63
CA VAL A 89 1.81 -1.44 6.64
C VAL A 89 2.70 -2.65 6.41
N TYR A 90 2.92 -3.06 5.15
CA TYR A 90 3.88 -4.13 4.85
C TYR A 90 5.32 -3.75 5.18
N ALA A 91 5.74 -2.52 4.84
CA ALA A 91 7.06 -2.03 5.21
C ALA A 91 7.26 -2.02 6.72
N PHE A 92 6.24 -1.57 7.48
CA PHE A 92 6.24 -1.59 8.94
C PHE A 92 6.28 -3.01 9.51
N GLY A 93 5.42 -3.90 9.02
CA GLY A 93 5.39 -5.30 9.44
C GLY A 93 6.71 -6.01 9.20
N TYR A 94 7.34 -5.78 8.04
CA TYR A 94 8.67 -6.30 7.74
C TYR A 94 9.75 -5.72 8.67
N ALA A 95 9.71 -4.41 8.91
CA ALA A 95 10.69 -3.72 9.74
C ALA A 95 10.74 -4.23 11.18
N LEU A 96 9.61 -4.68 11.74
CA LEU A 96 9.60 -5.28 13.07
C LEU A 96 10.57 -6.47 13.19
N PHE A 97 10.74 -7.25 12.12
CA PHE A 97 11.55 -8.46 12.14
C PHE A 97 12.97 -8.28 11.57
N ALA A 98 13.18 -7.31 10.67
CA ALA A 98 14.42 -7.20 9.89
C ALA A 98 15.16 -5.86 10.08
N PHE A 99 16.48 -5.94 10.23
CA PHE A 99 17.40 -4.78 10.19
C PHE A 99 17.76 -4.33 8.76
N ASP A 100 17.04 -4.80 7.75
CA ASP A 100 17.28 -4.43 6.35
C ASP A 100 16.48 -3.19 5.93
N VAL A 101 17.15 -2.06 5.85
CA VAL A 101 16.57 -0.79 5.41
C VAL A 101 16.13 -0.85 3.95
N ARG A 102 16.82 -1.61 3.10
CA ARG A 102 16.52 -1.67 1.66
C ARG A 102 15.21 -2.39 1.41
N GLY A 103 14.96 -3.52 2.06
CA GLY A 103 13.67 -4.22 1.98
C GLY A 103 12.50 -3.34 2.44
N ILE A 104 12.67 -2.59 3.53
CA ILE A 104 11.65 -1.65 4.03
C ILE A 104 11.37 -0.56 2.98
N GLN A 105 12.41 0.03 2.39
CA GLN A 105 12.29 1.05 1.35
C GLN A 105 11.59 0.51 0.09
N LEU A 106 11.92 -0.71 -0.34
CA LEU A 106 11.30 -1.34 -1.50
C LEU A 106 9.80 -1.59 -1.26
N LEU A 107 9.43 -2.13 -0.10
CA LEU A 107 8.02 -2.33 0.25
C LEU A 107 7.27 -1.00 0.34
N ALA A 108 7.86 0.03 0.94
CA ALA A 108 7.27 1.36 1.01
C ALA A 108 7.13 2.01 -0.38
N ALA A 109 8.10 1.81 -1.27
CA ALA A 109 8.06 2.32 -2.64
C ALA A 109 6.90 1.72 -3.47
N LEU A 110 6.39 0.54 -3.11
CA LEU A 110 5.18 0.00 -3.72
C LEU A 110 3.96 0.88 -3.49
N ALA A 111 3.94 1.77 -2.49
CA ALA A 111 2.90 2.77 -2.33
C ALA A 111 2.80 3.68 -3.57
N PHE A 112 3.95 4.05 -4.15
CA PHE A 112 3.97 4.85 -5.38
C PHE A 112 3.42 4.06 -6.57
N VAL A 113 3.76 2.78 -6.70
CA VAL A 113 3.21 1.89 -7.73
C VAL A 113 1.70 1.74 -7.57
N ARG A 114 1.21 1.57 -6.34
CA ARG A 114 -0.22 1.53 -6.00
C ARG A 114 -0.92 2.83 -6.37
N TRP A 115 -0.30 3.97 -6.07
CA TRP A 115 -0.86 5.27 -6.43
C TRP A 115 -0.97 5.44 -7.95
N LEU A 116 0.07 5.07 -8.70
CA LEU A 116 0.03 5.08 -10.17
C LEU A 116 -1.02 4.11 -10.72
N SER A 117 -1.24 2.96 -10.08
CA SER A 117 -2.23 1.99 -10.54
C SER A 117 -3.67 2.53 -10.49
N LEU A 118 -3.94 3.57 -9.68
CA LEU A 118 -5.23 4.27 -9.67
C LEU A 118 -5.55 4.95 -11.02
N LEU A 119 -4.53 5.29 -11.83
CA LEU A 119 -4.74 5.83 -13.19
C LEU A 119 -5.45 4.83 -14.11
N LEU A 120 -5.34 3.53 -13.83
CA LEU A 120 -6.00 2.46 -14.57
C LEU A 120 -7.50 2.38 -14.26
N ILE A 121 -7.94 3.00 -13.17
CA ILE A 121 -9.35 3.10 -12.82
C ILE A 121 -9.98 4.18 -13.70
N ARG A 122 -11.05 3.82 -14.40
CA ARG A 122 -11.86 4.73 -15.23
C ARG A 122 -13.14 5.01 -14.46
N PRO A 123 -13.19 6.08 -13.65
CA PRO A 123 -14.41 6.40 -12.93
C PRO A 123 -15.50 6.73 -13.95
N GLY A 124 -16.65 6.08 -13.81
CA GLY A 124 -17.82 6.40 -14.61
C GLY A 124 -18.31 7.81 -14.32
N VAL A 125 -19.17 8.35 -15.18
CA VAL A 125 -19.98 9.51 -14.80
C VAL A 125 -20.98 9.02 -13.77
N GLN A 126 -20.61 9.10 -12.48
CA GLN A 126 -21.54 8.82 -11.39
C GLN A 126 -22.66 9.87 -11.45
N THR A 127 -23.82 9.48 -11.96
CA THR A 127 -25.03 10.29 -11.89
C THR A 127 -25.61 10.17 -10.48
N LYS A 128 -25.34 11.21 -9.68
CA LYS A 128 -25.91 11.56 -8.36
C LYS A 128 -25.18 11.04 -7.13
#